data_AF-A0A3D5SI22-F1
#
_entry.id   AF-A0A3D5SI22-F1
#
_cell.length_a   1.000
_cell.length_b   1.000
_cell.length_c   1.000
_cell.angle_alpha   90.00
_cell.angle_beta   90.00
_cell.angle_gamma   90.00
#
_symmetry.space_group_name_H-M   'P 1'
#
loop_
_entity.id
_entity.type
_entity.pdbx_description
1 polymer ?
#
loop_
_entity_poly.entity_id
_entity_poly.type
_entity_poly.pdbx_seq_one_letter_code
_entity_poly.pdbx_strand_id
1 'polypeptide(L)'
;MREGAESKLATAVPGNVQIITASAGDWLKEHSRSFGPLDFLLLDPPRTGCENAVIAGMLALRPARISYVSCDPATLARDLKKLVAAGYSLDSVSAYDMFPQTHHVETVVRLSSK
;
A
#
# COMPACT_ATOMS: atom_id res chain seq x y z
N MET A 1 -2.11 -4.60 -23.43
CA MET A 1 -1.12 -4.10 -22.45
C MET A 1 -0.83 -5.09 -21.30
N ARG A 2 -1.66 -6.13 -21.06
CA ARG A 2 -1.46 -7.11 -19.97
C ARG A 2 -0.32 -8.12 -20.23
N GLU A 3 -0.15 -8.60 -21.47
CA GLU A 3 0.83 -9.65 -21.81
C GLU A 3 2.31 -9.23 -21.64
N GLY A 4 2.62 -7.93 -21.68
CA GLY A 4 4.01 -7.44 -21.60
C GLY A 4 4.61 -7.41 -20.19
N ALA A 5 3.78 -7.35 -19.14
CA ALA A 5 4.24 -7.28 -17.76
C ALA A 5 4.61 -8.68 -17.22
N GLU A 6 3.77 -9.68 -17.50
CA GLU A 6 3.95 -11.05 -17.02
C GLU A 6 5.20 -11.71 -17.60
N SER A 7 5.51 -11.44 -18.88
CA SER A 7 6.69 -11.97 -19.59
C SER A 7 8.03 -11.49 -19.00
N LYS A 8 8.11 -10.25 -18.51
CA LYS A 8 9.35 -9.69 -17.92
C LYS A 8 9.54 -10.09 -16.47
N LEU A 9 8.44 -10.31 -15.74
CA LEU A 9 8.47 -10.66 -14.33
C LEU A 9 8.94 -12.10 -14.12
N ALA A 10 8.57 -13.04 -14.99
CA ALA A 10 8.91 -14.45 -14.81
C ALA A 10 10.43 -14.77 -14.85
N THR A 11 11.25 -13.92 -15.47
CA THR A 11 12.69 -14.18 -15.67
C THR A 11 13.61 -13.51 -14.66
N ALA A 12 13.12 -12.53 -13.88
CA ALA A 12 13.95 -11.68 -13.02
C ALA A 12 13.63 -11.80 -11.52
N VAL A 13 12.63 -12.60 -11.16
CA VAL A 13 12.06 -12.63 -9.81
C VAL A 13 12.75 -13.72 -8.97
N PRO A 14 13.41 -13.37 -7.85
CA PRO A 14 14.04 -14.35 -6.97
C PRO A 14 13.03 -15.36 -6.40
N GLY A 15 13.49 -16.55 -6.01
CA GLY A 15 12.62 -17.65 -5.53
C GLY A 15 11.82 -17.37 -4.24
N ASN A 16 12.09 -16.25 -3.56
CA ASN A 16 11.36 -15.79 -2.37
C ASN A 16 10.32 -14.70 -2.69
N VAL A 17 9.98 -14.49 -3.96
CA VAL A 17 9.00 -13.49 -4.39
C VAL A 17 7.88 -14.19 -5.16
N GLN A 18 6.64 -13.92 -4.74
CA GLN A 18 5.44 -14.38 -5.41
C GLN A 18 4.72 -13.18 -6.04
N ILE A 19 4.32 -13.33 -7.30
CA ILE A 19 3.55 -12.30 -8.02
C ILE A 19 2.15 -12.81 -8.24
N ILE A 20 1.18 -11.95 -7.96
CA ILE A 20 -0.24 -12.28 -8.04
C ILE A 20 -0.93 -11.20 -8.87
N THR A 21 -1.53 -11.61 -9.98
CA THR A 21 -2.34 -10.73 -10.83
C THR A 21 -3.80 -10.84 -10.40
N ALA A 22 -4.23 -9.96 -9.49
CA ALA A 22 -5.60 -9.91 -9.00
C ALA A 22 -6.00 -8.48 -8.59
N SER A 23 -7.30 -8.26 -8.41
CA SER A 23 -7.78 -7.11 -7.65
C SER A 23 -7.26 -7.20 -6.22
N ALA A 24 -6.60 -6.16 -5.72
CA ALA A 24 -6.05 -6.16 -4.37
C ALA A 24 -7.14 -6.35 -3.30
N GLY A 25 -8.32 -5.75 -3.51
CA GLY A 25 -9.46 -5.88 -2.59
C GLY A 25 -9.98 -7.32 -2.51
N ASP A 26 -10.17 -7.96 -3.67
CA ASP A 26 -10.66 -9.35 -3.74
C ASP A 26 -9.63 -10.31 -3.17
N TRP A 27 -8.35 -10.10 -3.53
CA TRP A 27 -7.26 -10.94 -3.03
C TRP A 27 -7.13 -10.86 -1.51
N LEU A 28 -7.16 -9.65 -0.94
CA LEU A 28 -7.11 -9.45 0.51
C LEU A 28 -8.34 -10.04 1.21
N LYS A 29 -9.51 -9.97 0.60
CA LYS A 29 -10.73 -10.58 1.16
C LYS A 29 -10.57 -12.08 1.34
N GLU A 30 -9.96 -12.75 0.37
CA GLU A 30 -9.71 -14.20 0.39
C GLU A 30 -8.51 -14.61 1.25
N HIS A 31 -7.48 -13.75 1.35
CA HIS A 31 -6.17 -14.12 1.93
C HIS A 31 -5.78 -13.35 3.19
N SER A 32 -6.65 -12.49 3.74
CA SER A 32 -6.37 -11.67 4.93
C SER A 32 -6.02 -12.44 6.21
N ARG A 33 -6.18 -13.78 6.20
CA ARG A 33 -5.83 -14.68 7.31
C ARG A 33 -4.85 -15.77 6.92
N SER A 34 -4.34 -15.74 5.69
CA SER A 34 -3.49 -16.80 5.14
C SER A 34 -2.02 -16.66 5.54
N PHE A 35 -1.65 -15.53 6.13
CA PHE A 35 -0.28 -15.22 6.55
C PHE A 35 -0.17 -15.22 8.07
N GLY A 36 1.02 -15.54 8.57
CA GLY A 36 1.42 -15.21 9.93
C GLY A 36 1.56 -13.69 10.13
N PRO A 37 2.10 -13.24 11.28
CA PRO A 37 2.37 -11.82 11.52
C PRO A 37 3.18 -11.22 10.37
N LEU A 38 2.66 -10.16 9.74
CA LEU A 38 3.32 -9.52 8.62
C LEU A 38 4.24 -8.40 9.14
N ASP A 39 5.54 -8.47 8.86
CA ASP A 39 6.50 -7.50 9.38
C ASP A 39 6.37 -6.10 8.76
N PHE A 40 5.90 -6.05 7.51
CA PHE A 40 5.88 -4.82 6.71
C PHE A 40 4.92 -4.92 5.52
N LEU A 41 4.21 -3.82 5.25
CA LEU A 41 3.33 -3.68 4.10
C LEU A 41 3.61 -2.35 3.37
N LEU A 42 3.72 -2.41 2.04
CA LEU A 42 3.85 -1.24 1.17
C LEU A 42 2.56 -1.04 0.37
N LEU A 43 2.07 0.19 0.35
CA LEU A 43 0.92 0.63 -0.46
C LEU A 43 1.32 1.76 -1.39
N ASP A 44 0.90 1.64 -2.65
CA ASP A 44 0.98 2.69 -3.67
C ASP A 44 -0.34 2.69 -4.48
N PRO A 45 -1.42 3.28 -3.93
CA PRO A 45 -2.73 3.28 -4.55
C PRO A 45 -2.85 4.35 -5.65
N PRO A 46 -3.87 4.26 -6.53
CA PRO A 46 -4.17 5.34 -7.47
C PRO A 46 -4.54 6.64 -6.75
N ARG A 47 -4.63 7.76 -7.50
CA ARG A 47 -4.93 9.11 -6.95
C ARG A 47 -6.18 9.17 -6.06
N THR A 48 -7.16 8.31 -6.31
CA THR A 48 -8.40 8.21 -5.50
C THR A 48 -8.16 7.69 -4.07
N GLY A 49 -6.96 7.19 -3.77
CA GLY A 49 -6.56 6.51 -2.55
C GLY A 49 -7.02 5.05 -2.52
N CYS A 50 -6.94 4.42 -1.35
CA CYS A 50 -7.36 3.04 -1.15
C CYS A 50 -8.87 2.93 -1.01
N GLU A 51 -9.44 1.91 -1.64
CA GLU A 51 -10.81 1.48 -1.37
C GLU A 51 -10.96 0.99 0.07
N ASN A 52 -12.15 1.17 0.65
CA ASN A 52 -12.42 0.74 2.03
C ASN A 52 -12.19 -0.77 2.24
N ALA A 53 -12.50 -1.59 1.23
CA ALA A 53 -12.27 -3.04 1.28
C ALA A 53 -10.77 -3.38 1.37
N VAL A 54 -9.92 -2.65 0.65
CA VAL A 54 -8.46 -2.82 0.69
C VAL A 54 -7.92 -2.45 2.07
N ILE A 55 -8.35 -1.31 2.63
CA ILE A 55 -7.94 -0.89 3.98
C ILE A 55 -8.36 -1.94 5.01
N ALA A 56 -9.62 -2.40 4.97
CA ALA A 56 -10.12 -3.42 5.88
C ALA A 56 -9.34 -4.74 5.77
N GLY A 57 -9.07 -5.20 4.55
CA GLY A 57 -8.31 -6.42 4.29
C GLY A 57 -6.86 -6.33 4.78
N MET A 58 -6.19 -5.19 4.54
CA MET A 58 -4.86 -4.92 5.10
C MET A 58 -4.86 -4.94 6.63
N LEU A 59 -5.83 -4.28 7.27
CA LEU A 59 -5.88 -4.22 8.74
C LEU A 59 -6.08 -5.61 9.35
N ALA A 60 -6.78 -6.51 8.66
CA ALA A 60 -6.93 -7.90 9.07
C ALA A 60 -5.60 -8.70 9.03
N LEU A 61 -4.67 -8.33 8.14
CA LEU A 61 -3.30 -8.90 8.11
C LEU A 61 -2.43 -8.44 9.29
N ARG A 62 -2.82 -7.37 10.00
CA ARG A 62 -2.09 -6.79 11.15
C ARG A 62 -0.59 -6.57 10.89
N PRO A 63 -0.21 -5.82 9.84
CA PRO A 63 1.19 -5.51 9.60
C PRO A 63 1.82 -4.75 10.77
N ALA A 64 3.03 -5.12 11.19
CA ALA A 64 3.75 -4.37 12.22
C ALA A 64 4.11 -2.94 11.75
N ARG A 65 4.36 -2.77 10.46
CA ARG A 65 4.75 -1.50 9.82
C ARG A 65 4.07 -1.33 8.47
N ILE A 66 3.68 -0.10 8.15
CA ILE A 66 3.09 0.26 6.85
C ILE A 66 3.88 1.43 6.27
N SER A 67 4.27 1.32 5.00
CA SER A 67 4.65 2.47 4.18
C SER A 67 3.55 2.75 3.17
N TYR A 68 3.04 3.98 3.16
CA TYR A 68 2.01 4.44 2.23
C TYR A 68 2.63 5.51 1.33
N VAL A 69 2.66 5.24 0.03
CA VAL A 69 3.08 6.15 -1.04
C VAL A 69 1.82 6.80 -1.63
N SER A 70 1.84 8.10 -1.89
CA SER A 70 0.68 8.82 -2.42
C SER A 70 1.05 10.10 -3.14
N CYS A 71 0.49 10.26 -4.34
CA CYS A 71 0.56 11.47 -5.14
C CYS A 71 -0.57 12.49 -4.85
N ASP A 72 -1.47 12.20 -3.91
CA ASP A 72 -2.60 13.07 -3.54
C ASP A 72 -2.73 13.21 -2.00
N PRO A 73 -2.34 14.36 -1.44
CA PRO A 73 -2.37 14.59 0.01
C PRO A 73 -3.77 14.48 0.63
N ALA A 74 -4.85 14.78 -0.11
CA ALA A 74 -6.19 14.80 0.44
C ALA A 74 -6.73 13.37 0.63
N THR A 75 -6.55 12.49 -0.37
CA THR A 75 -6.94 11.09 -0.24
C THR A 75 -6.03 10.32 0.72
N LEU A 76 -4.74 10.67 0.77
CA LEU A 76 -3.81 10.21 1.80
C LEU A 76 -4.33 10.53 3.21
N ALA A 77 -4.65 11.79 3.50
CA ALA A 77 -5.13 12.20 4.83
C ALA A 77 -6.40 11.46 5.26
N ARG A 78 -7.34 11.24 4.32
CA ARG A 78 -8.56 10.45 4.55
C ARG A 78 -8.24 9.01 4.95
N ASP A 79 -7.29 8.38 4.30
CA ASP A 79 -6.95 6.98 4.55
C ASP A 79 -6.10 6.83 5.83
N LEU A 80 -5.16 7.74 6.08
CA LEU A 80 -4.40 7.80 7.34
C LEU A 80 -5.32 7.92 8.56
N LYS A 81 -6.40 8.71 8.47
CA LYS A 81 -7.39 8.80 9.54
C LYS A 81 -7.97 7.42 9.92
N LYS A 82 -8.21 6.55 8.94
CA LYS A 82 -8.73 5.20 9.17
C LYS A 82 -7.65 4.30 9.81
N LEU A 83 -6.40 4.39 9.35
CA LEU A 83 -5.28 3.61 9.89
C LEU A 83 -4.97 4.00 11.34
N VAL A 84 -4.95 5.30 11.64
CA VAL A 84 -4.75 5.80 13.00
C VAL A 84 -5.90 5.39 13.92
N ALA A 85 -7.15 5.47 13.44
CA ALA A 85 -8.30 4.97 14.20
C ALA A 85 -8.24 3.45 14.46
N ALA A 86 -7.55 2.69 13.61
CA ALA A 86 -7.30 1.27 13.78
C ALA A 86 -6.10 0.93 14.68
N GLY A 87 -5.45 1.94 15.29
CA GLY A 87 -4.39 1.74 16.29
C GLY A 87 -2.96 1.96 15.79
N TYR A 88 -2.77 2.35 14.53
CA TYR A 88 -1.44 2.69 14.02
C TYR A 88 -0.99 4.08 14.49
N SER A 89 0.29 4.23 14.76
CA SER A 89 0.93 5.53 14.99
C SER A 89 1.51 6.06 13.69
N LEU A 90 1.39 7.38 13.46
CA LEU A 90 2.02 8.06 12.34
C LEU A 90 3.46 8.41 12.74
N ASP A 91 4.45 7.72 12.17
CA ASP A 91 5.85 7.89 12.57
C ASP A 91 6.52 9.05 11.83
N SER A 92 6.25 9.17 10.53
CA SER A 92 6.86 10.20 9.68
C SER A 92 6.06 10.43 8.40
N VAL A 93 6.14 11.66 7.88
CA VAL A 93 5.62 12.05 6.58
C VAL A 93 6.76 12.75 5.82
N SER A 94 7.05 12.32 4.60
CA SER A 94 8.08 12.91 3.74
C SER A 94 7.47 13.25 2.39
N ALA A 95 7.65 14.48 1.92
CA ALA A 95 7.21 14.94 0.61
C ALA A 95 8.38 14.97 -0.37
N TYR A 96 8.11 14.62 -1.63
CA TYR A 96 9.06 14.53 -2.72
C TYR A 96 8.52 15.28 -3.94
N ASP A 97 9.36 16.13 -4.52
CA ASP A 97 9.08 16.80 -5.78
C ASP A 97 9.52 15.89 -6.96
N MET A 98 8.66 14.94 -7.32
CA MET A 98 8.87 14.08 -8.48
C MET A 98 8.45 14.75 -9.81
N PHE A 99 7.68 15.84 -9.72
CA PHE A 99 7.13 16.54 -10.89
C PHE A 99 7.32 18.06 -10.73
N PRO A 100 8.56 18.56 -10.89
CA PRO A 100 8.86 19.97 -10.69
C PRO A 100 8.00 20.86 -11.57
N GLN A 101 7.68 22.05 -11.05
CA GLN A 101 6.82 23.05 -11.73
C GLN A 101 5.37 22.59 -11.94
N THR A 102 4.92 21.57 -11.21
CA THR A 102 3.52 21.15 -11.17
C THR A 102 2.95 21.30 -9.76
N HIS A 103 1.64 21.09 -9.62
CA HIS A 103 0.97 21.03 -8.31
C HIS A 103 1.07 19.66 -7.65
N HIS A 104 1.66 18.66 -8.32
CA HIS A 104 1.76 17.31 -7.81
C HIS A 104 2.84 17.20 -6.75
N VAL A 105 2.54 16.46 -5.67
CA VAL A 105 3.50 16.15 -4.62
C VAL A 105 3.38 14.67 -4.31
N GLU A 106 4.51 13.97 -4.36
CA GLU A 106 4.59 12.58 -3.93
C GLU A 106 4.89 12.54 -2.44
N THR A 107 4.19 11.71 -1.69
CA THR A 107 4.35 11.62 -0.23
C THR A 107 4.60 10.18 0.18
N VAL A 108 5.58 9.96 1.04
CA VAL A 108 5.81 8.68 1.71
C VAL A 108 5.50 8.85 3.19
N VAL A 109 4.58 8.04 3.68
CA VAL A 109 4.18 8.00 5.07
C VAL A 109 4.57 6.68 5.69
N ARG A 110 5.14 6.73 6.89
CA ARG A 110 5.44 5.53 7.68
C ARG A 110 4.52 5.47 8.89
N LEU A 111 3.98 4.28 9.13
CA LEU A 111 3.19 3.96 10.30
C LEU A 111 3.71 2.69 10.97
N SER A 112 3.59 2.60 12.29
CA SER A 112 3.81 1.38 13.05
C SER A 112 2.57 1.00 13.85
N SER A 113 2.33 -0.30 14.05
CA SER A 113 1.42 -0.74 15.09
C SER A 113 1.93 -0.21 16.44
N LYS A 114 1.01 0.20 17.31
CA LYS A 114 1.32 0.32 18.74
C LYS A 114 1.50 -1.06 19.36
#